data_AF-A0A1X7SX29-F1
#
_entry.id   AF-A0A1X7SX29-F1
#
_cell.length_a   1.000
_cell.length_b   1.000
_cell.length_c   1.000
_cell.angle_alpha   90.00
_cell.angle_beta   90.00
_cell.angle_gamma   90.00
#
_symmetry.space_group_name_H-M   'P 1'
#
loop_
_entity.id
_entity.type
_entity.pdbx_description
1 polymer ?
#
loop_
_entity_poly.entity_id
_entity_poly.type
_entity_poly.pdbx_seq_one_letter_code
_entity_poly.pdbx_strand_id
1 'polypeptide(L)'
;MATQPSSPGLLKLEEQLTCPVCLEHYTNPKILPCHHSFCQHCLEGLPLDKKNETYYLSCPTCRHHTALPEEGAGAFPVAFHLNNLKEMYSLMKKTAVLPTCEATCIDHGKPLELFCETCDTAICVTCLAHNHKHHEYDLITDSYINHCQKLRECLLP
;
A
#
# COMPACT_ATOMS: atom_id res chain seq x y z
N MET A 1 -0.11 -7.18 16.37
CA MET A 1 -0.93 -6.84 15.18
C MET A 1 -0.02 -7.04 13.98
N ALA A 2 -0.19 -8.12 13.23
CA ALA A 2 0.73 -8.50 12.16
C ALA A 2 0.24 -7.88 10.84
N THR A 3 1.00 -6.94 10.31
CA THR A 3 0.79 -6.35 8.99
C THR A 3 1.19 -7.40 7.95
N GLN A 4 0.22 -7.84 7.14
CA GLN A 4 0.41 -8.80 6.04
C GLN A 4 1.42 -8.25 5.02
N PRO A 5 2.24 -9.10 4.38
CA PRO A 5 3.20 -8.67 3.37
C PRO A 5 2.44 -8.25 2.11
N SER A 6 2.29 -6.95 1.93
CA SER A 6 1.85 -6.35 0.68
C SER A 6 2.79 -6.79 -0.45
N SER A 7 2.24 -7.11 -1.63
CA SER A 7 3.07 -7.50 -2.78
C SER A 7 4.16 -6.45 -3.05
N PRO A 8 5.36 -6.83 -3.55
CA PRO A 8 6.49 -5.90 -3.73
C PRO A 8 6.14 -4.64 -4.55
N GLY A 9 5.21 -4.76 -5.50
CA GLY A 9 4.71 -3.63 -6.27
C GLY A 9 3.79 -2.69 -5.49
N LEU A 10 3.02 -3.21 -4.53
CA LEU A 10 2.10 -2.42 -3.70
C LEU A 10 2.87 -1.58 -2.66
N LEU A 11 3.94 -2.13 -2.08
CA LEU A 11 4.83 -1.41 -1.16
C LEU A 11 5.49 -0.21 -1.84
N LYS A 12 6.01 -0.41 -3.06
CA LYS A 12 6.66 0.67 -3.83
C LYS A 12 5.67 1.79 -4.21
N LEU A 13 4.40 1.47 -4.40
CA LEU A 13 3.36 2.45 -4.67
C LEU A 13 2.94 3.20 -3.40
N GLU A 14 2.87 2.52 -2.26
CA GLU A 14 2.59 3.11 -0.95
C GLU A 14 3.64 4.17 -0.58
N GLU A 15 4.92 3.88 -0.82
CA GLU A 15 6.03 4.84 -0.64
C GLU A 15 5.82 6.11 -1.49
N GLN A 16 5.36 5.98 -2.74
CA GLN A 16 5.09 7.13 -3.61
C GLN A 16 3.88 7.97 -3.17
N LEU A 17 3.00 7.40 -2.36
CA LEU A 17 1.82 8.06 -1.80
C LEU A 17 2.05 8.63 -0.40
N THR A 18 3.27 8.50 0.11
CA THR A 18 3.65 8.90 1.46
C THR A 18 4.36 10.25 1.44
N CYS A 19 3.95 11.12 2.36
CA CYS A 19 4.57 12.41 2.56
C CYS A 19 5.91 12.25 3.30
N PRO A 20 7.02 12.77 2.77
CA PRO A 20 8.35 12.59 3.37
C PRO A 20 8.55 13.36 4.68
N VAL A 21 7.60 14.23 5.08
CA VAL A 21 7.69 15.03 6.31
C VAL A 21 6.98 14.34 7.48
N CYS A 22 5.71 13.94 7.28
CA CYS A 22 4.95 13.26 8.34
C CYS A 22 5.02 11.74 8.26
N LEU A 23 5.57 11.18 7.18
CA LEU A 23 5.66 9.74 6.91
C LEU A 23 4.29 9.03 6.84
N GLU A 24 3.23 9.81 6.66
CA GLU A 24 1.86 9.35 6.45
C GLU A 24 1.43 9.58 4.99
N HIS A 25 0.34 8.96 4.57
CA HIS A 25 -0.24 9.23 3.26
C HIS A 25 -0.55 10.73 3.08
N TYR A 26 -0.32 11.23 1.88
CA TYR A 26 -0.57 12.64 1.57
C TYR A 26 -1.98 13.06 1.97
N THR A 27 -2.10 14.20 2.64
CA THR A 27 -3.39 14.84 2.95
C THR A 27 -3.36 16.25 2.38
N ASN A 28 -4.28 16.53 1.45
CA ASN A 28 -4.33 17.77 0.68
C ASN A 28 -2.92 18.20 0.17
N PRO A 29 -2.27 17.38 -0.68
CA PRO A 29 -0.89 17.60 -1.06
C PRO A 29 -0.73 18.83 -1.94
N LYS A 30 0.26 19.64 -1.62
CA LYS A 30 0.65 20.87 -2.31
C LYS A 30 1.98 20.63 -3.04
N ILE A 31 2.09 21.10 -4.28
CA ILE A 31 3.29 20.96 -5.10
C ILE A 31 4.11 22.25 -5.09
N LEU A 32 5.39 22.14 -4.78
CA LEU A 32 6.34 23.25 -4.87
C LEU A 32 6.85 23.43 -6.31
N PRO A 33 7.43 24.58 -6.69
CA PRO A 33 8.03 24.80 -8.02
C PRO A 33 9.14 23.81 -8.38
N CYS A 34 9.78 23.21 -7.36
CA CYS A 34 10.73 22.12 -7.54
C CYS A 34 10.09 20.74 -7.80
N HIS A 35 8.77 20.69 -8.02
CA HIS A 35 7.94 19.52 -8.31
C HIS A 35 7.83 18.47 -7.18
N HIS A 36 8.38 18.76 -6.00
CA HIS A 36 8.15 17.93 -4.81
C HIS A 36 6.83 18.31 -4.14
N SER A 37 6.12 17.29 -3.64
CA SER A 37 4.81 17.45 -3.01
C SER A 37 4.88 17.12 -1.53
N PHE A 38 4.07 17.82 -0.74
CA PHE A 38 3.99 17.67 0.73
C PHE A 38 2.55 17.94 1.18
N CYS A 39 2.13 17.39 2.32
CA CYS A 39 0.83 17.77 2.90
C CYS A 39 0.80 19.28 3.17
N GLN A 40 -0.36 19.93 2.98
CA GLN A 40 -0.51 21.35 3.30
C GLN A 40 -0.05 21.66 4.74
N HIS A 41 -0.55 20.89 5.72
CA HIS A 41 -0.17 21.08 7.13
C HIS A 41 1.33 20.88 7.39
N CYS A 42 2.00 20.03 6.60
CA CYS A 42 3.44 19.83 6.70
C CYS A 42 4.19 21.05 6.20
N LEU A 43 3.76 21.66 5.08
CA LEU A 43 4.35 22.89 4.56
C LEU A 43 4.14 24.07 5.52
N GLU A 44 2.95 24.18 6.12
CA GLU A 44 2.63 25.21 7.11
C GLU A 44 3.50 25.10 8.38
N GLY A 45 3.97 23.89 8.71
CA GLY A 45 4.87 23.64 9.84
C GLY A 45 6.36 23.75 9.52
N LEU A 46 6.75 24.04 8.28
CA LEU A 46 8.18 24.16 7.92
C LEU A 46 8.78 25.47 8.46
N PRO A 47 10.08 25.47 8.80
CA PRO A 47 10.78 26.70 9.14
C PRO A 47 10.84 27.66 7.94
N LEU A 48 10.60 28.94 8.21
CA LEU A 48 10.61 30.00 7.21
C LEU A 48 11.79 30.95 7.42
N ASP A 49 12.47 31.29 6.33
CA ASP A 49 13.50 32.33 6.30
C ASP A 49 12.87 33.66 5.84
N LYS A 50 13.07 34.74 6.60
CA LYS A 50 12.63 36.09 6.20
C LYS A 50 13.77 36.84 5.52
N LYS A 51 13.56 37.32 4.29
CA LYS A 51 14.48 38.20 3.55
C LYS A 51 13.69 39.29 2.84
N ASN A 52 14.04 40.56 3.06
CA ASN A 52 13.43 41.71 2.38
C ASN A 52 11.88 41.69 2.41
N GLU A 53 11.29 41.47 3.60
CA GLU A 53 9.84 41.33 3.80
C GLU A 53 9.16 40.13 3.12
N THR A 54 9.90 39.25 2.43
CA THR A 54 9.38 38.00 1.86
C THR A 54 9.80 36.79 2.71
N TYR A 55 8.89 35.84 2.90
CA TYR A 55 9.18 34.56 3.55
C TYR A 55 9.56 33.50 2.52
N TYR A 56 10.54 32.67 2.84
CA TYR A 56 11.01 31.57 2.01
C TYR A 56 10.95 30.27 2.78
N LEU A 57 10.54 29.20 2.10
CA LEU A 57 10.60 27.84 2.62
C LEU A 57 11.64 27.04 1.84
N SER A 58 12.31 26.14 2.55
CA SER A 58 13.27 25.21 1.95
C SER A 58 12.62 23.84 1.75
N CYS A 59 12.64 23.32 0.53
CA CYS A 59 12.11 21.99 0.23
C CYS A 59 12.86 20.90 1.02
N PRO A 60 12.18 20.07 1.82
CA PRO A 60 12.82 18.98 2.59
C PRO A 60 13.56 17.95 1.72
N THR A 61 13.13 17.76 0.47
CA THR A 61 13.70 16.73 -0.42
C THR A 61 14.93 17.22 -1.19
N CYS A 62 14.86 18.40 -1.79
CA CYS A 62 15.91 18.90 -2.69
C CYS A 62 16.55 20.22 -2.24
N ARG A 63 16.11 20.79 -1.10
CA ARG A 63 16.60 22.07 -0.53
C ARG A 63 16.39 23.29 -1.44
N HIS A 64 15.53 23.18 -2.44
CA HIS A 64 15.15 24.33 -3.26
C HIS A 64 14.39 25.37 -2.42
N HIS A 65 14.78 26.64 -2.52
CA HIS A 65 14.17 27.75 -1.80
C HIS A 65 13.00 28.30 -2.62
N THR A 66 11.82 28.32 -2.02
CA THR A 66 10.59 28.81 -2.65
C THR A 66 10.07 30.00 -1.88
N ALA A 67 9.73 31.10 -2.56
CA ALA A 67 9.03 32.21 -1.95
C ALA A 67 7.62 31.77 -1.55
N LEU A 68 7.24 32.07 -0.31
CA LEU A 68 5.90 31.79 0.20
C LEU A 68 4.92 32.80 -0.42
N PRO A 69 3.79 32.35 -0.99
CA PRO A 69 2.72 33.26 -1.41
C PRO A 69 2.17 34.07 -0.23
N GLU A 70 1.57 35.23 -0.50
CA GLU A 70 0.96 36.07 0.53
C GLU A 70 -0.14 35.34 1.32
N GLU A 71 -0.89 34.48 0.63
CA GLU A 71 -1.92 33.61 1.20
C GLU A 71 -1.35 32.37 1.95
N GLY A 72 -0.02 32.25 2.03
CA GLY A 72 0.67 31.17 2.74
C GLY A 72 0.84 29.89 1.93
N ALA A 73 1.23 28.81 2.62
CA ALA A 73 1.55 27.53 2.00
C ALA A 73 0.32 26.83 1.37
N GLY A 74 -0.89 27.19 1.80
CA GLY A 74 -2.13 26.70 1.21
C GLY A 74 -2.33 27.15 -0.25
N ALA A 75 -1.70 28.24 -0.68
CA ALA A 75 -1.86 28.79 -2.02
C ALA A 75 -1.05 28.07 -3.10
N PHE A 76 -0.16 27.13 -2.73
CA PHE A 76 0.49 26.27 -3.71
C PHE A 76 -0.54 25.38 -4.43
N PRO A 77 -0.30 25.03 -5.70
CA PRO A 77 -1.21 24.16 -6.44
C PRO A 77 -1.35 22.79 -5.76
N VAL A 78 -2.53 22.19 -5.88
CA VAL A 78 -2.78 20.83 -5.39
C VAL A 78 -2.15 19.83 -6.36
N ALA A 79 -1.44 18.83 -5.83
CA ALA A 79 -0.86 17.73 -6.60
C ALA A 79 -1.93 16.69 -6.95
N PHE A 80 -2.84 17.01 -7.90
CA PHE A 80 -3.98 16.16 -8.26
C PHE A 80 -3.62 14.72 -8.65
N HIS A 81 -2.44 14.52 -9.28
CA HIS A 81 -1.97 13.19 -9.67
C HIS A 81 -1.86 12.22 -8.47
N LEU A 82 -1.56 12.71 -7.26
CA LEU A 82 -1.49 11.89 -6.06
C LEU A 82 -2.87 11.39 -5.61
N ASN A 83 -3.95 12.12 -5.90
CA ASN A 83 -5.31 11.67 -5.56
C ASN A 83 -5.71 10.49 -6.45
N ASN A 84 -5.45 10.58 -7.76
CA ASN A 84 -5.72 9.49 -8.69
C ASN A 84 -4.91 8.23 -8.32
N LEU A 85 -3.62 8.40 -7.98
CA LEU A 85 -2.77 7.30 -7.55
C LEU A 85 -3.26 6.65 -6.23
N LYS A 86 -3.78 7.44 -5.28
CA LYS A 86 -4.41 6.88 -4.05
C LYS A 86 -5.65 6.07 -4.35
N GLU A 87 -6.48 6.52 -5.29
CA GLU A 87 -7.68 5.79 -5.67
C GLU A 87 -7.32 4.45 -6.32
N MET A 88 -6.33 4.45 -7.22
CA MET A 88 -5.77 3.22 -7.80
C MET A 88 -5.15 2.31 -6.74
N TYR A 89 -4.34 2.83 -5.83
CA TYR A 89 -3.78 2.06 -4.70
C TYR A 89 -4.89 1.47 -3.82
N SER A 90 -5.96 2.22 -3.55
CA SER A 90 -7.09 1.74 -2.76
C SER A 90 -7.83 0.59 -3.47
N LEU A 91 -7.99 0.68 -4.79
CA LEU A 91 -8.55 -0.40 -5.60
C LEU A 91 -7.62 -1.62 -5.63
N MET A 92 -6.32 -1.41 -5.84
CA MET A 92 -5.31 -2.47 -5.84
C MET A 92 -5.18 -3.14 -4.48
N LYS A 93 -5.32 -2.41 -3.37
CA LYS A 93 -5.37 -2.97 -2.02
C LYS A 93 -6.65 -3.80 -1.82
N LYS A 94 -7.78 -3.37 -2.38
CA LYS A 94 -9.03 -4.13 -2.37
C LYS A 94 -9.01 -5.38 -3.25
N THR A 95 -8.19 -5.42 -4.30
CA THR A 95 -8.05 -6.57 -5.20
C THR A 95 -6.84 -7.47 -4.91
N ALA A 96 -5.81 -6.94 -4.24
CA ALA A 96 -4.70 -7.71 -3.66
C ALA A 96 -5.12 -8.43 -2.37
N VAL A 97 -6.19 -7.93 -1.72
CA VAL A 97 -7.11 -8.83 -1.03
C VAL A 97 -7.88 -9.55 -2.14
N LEU A 98 -7.30 -10.64 -2.65
CA LEU A 98 -8.09 -11.68 -3.32
C LEU A 98 -9.34 -11.86 -2.46
N PRO A 99 -10.58 -11.88 -3.00
CA PRO A 99 -11.77 -12.06 -2.18
C PRO A 99 -11.48 -13.23 -1.26
N THR A 100 -11.23 -12.94 0.02
CA THR A 100 -11.07 -13.98 1.03
C THR A 100 -12.41 -14.66 0.95
N CYS A 101 -12.44 -15.83 0.31
CA CYS A 101 -13.64 -16.63 0.31
C CYS A 101 -14.05 -16.70 1.77
N GLU A 102 -15.22 -16.17 2.10
CA GLU A 102 -15.83 -16.30 3.43
C GLU A 102 -16.17 -17.77 3.74
N ALA A 103 -15.58 -18.70 3.00
CA ALA A 103 -15.64 -20.11 3.20
C ALA A 103 -15.00 -20.41 4.56
N THR A 104 -15.85 -20.83 5.48
CA THR A 104 -15.47 -21.27 6.81
C THR A 104 -15.43 -22.79 6.83
N CYS A 105 -14.51 -23.34 7.61
CA CYS A 105 -14.45 -24.76 7.88
C CYS A 105 -15.73 -25.20 8.58
N ILE A 106 -16.40 -26.22 8.03
CA ILE A 106 -17.67 -26.74 8.55
C ILE A 106 -17.50 -27.25 9.99
N ASP A 107 -16.39 -27.91 10.30
CA ASP A 107 -16.14 -28.52 11.60
C ASP A 107 -15.74 -27.51 12.70
N HIS A 108 -15.10 -26.40 12.31
CA HIS A 108 -14.43 -25.49 13.26
C HIS A 108 -14.94 -24.04 13.20
N GLY A 109 -15.71 -23.66 12.19
CA GLY A 109 -16.20 -22.28 11.98
C GLY A 109 -15.08 -21.26 11.79
N LYS A 110 -13.87 -21.70 11.43
CA LYS A 110 -12.70 -20.85 11.19
C LYS A 110 -12.50 -20.63 9.68
N PRO A 111 -11.94 -19.49 9.26
CA PRO A 111 -11.69 -19.24 7.84
C PRO A 111 -10.79 -20.33 7.23
N LEU A 112 -11.10 -20.70 6.00
CA LEU A 112 -10.25 -21.57 5.19
C LEU A 112 -9.17 -20.71 4.56
N GLU A 113 -7.95 -20.77 5.09
CA GLU A 113 -6.81 -19.94 4.66
C GLU A 113 -5.67 -20.78 4.09
N LEU A 114 -5.69 -22.10 4.32
CA LEU A 114 -4.63 -23.03 3.93
C LEU A 114 -5.15 -24.03 2.92
N PHE A 115 -4.30 -24.47 1.99
CA PHE A 115 -4.55 -25.57 1.08
C PHE A 115 -3.64 -26.73 1.44
N CYS A 116 -4.22 -27.90 1.70
CA CYS A 116 -3.47 -29.12 1.97
C CYS A 116 -3.15 -29.81 0.64
N GLU A 117 -1.90 -29.71 0.18
CA GLU A 117 -1.43 -30.35 -1.07
C GLU A 117 -1.55 -31.87 -1.01
N THR A 118 -1.37 -32.49 0.16
CA THR A 118 -1.52 -33.95 0.33
C THR A 118 -2.98 -34.43 0.18
N CYS A 119 -3.95 -33.59 0.54
CA CYS A 119 -5.38 -33.96 0.55
C CYS A 119 -6.18 -33.26 -0.55
N ASP A 120 -5.54 -32.39 -1.33
CA ASP A 120 -6.15 -31.55 -2.37
C ASP A 120 -7.40 -30.80 -1.87
N THR A 121 -7.30 -30.20 -0.67
CA THR A 121 -8.45 -29.59 -0.01
C THR A 121 -8.09 -28.35 0.81
N ALA A 122 -9.01 -27.39 0.86
CA ALA A 122 -8.87 -26.19 1.67
C ALA A 122 -9.19 -26.50 3.15
N ILE A 123 -8.32 -26.08 4.05
CA ILE A 123 -8.39 -26.35 5.49
C ILE A 123 -8.21 -25.08 6.32
N CYS A 124 -8.69 -25.10 7.56
CA CYS A 124 -8.40 -24.05 8.54
C CYS A 124 -7.21 -24.43 9.42
N VAL A 125 -6.71 -23.47 10.20
CA VAL A 125 -5.58 -23.67 11.13
C VAL A 125 -5.82 -24.78 12.15
N THR A 126 -7.07 -25.02 12.56
CA THR A 126 -7.41 -26.10 13.49
C THR A 126 -7.31 -27.46 12.80
N CYS A 127 -7.81 -27.59 11.56
CA CYS A 127 -7.63 -28.82 10.77
C CYS A 127 -6.14 -29.16 10.60
N LEU A 128 -5.29 -28.16 10.38
CA LEU A 128 -3.83 -28.35 10.32
C LEU A 128 -3.29 -28.96 11.61
N ALA A 129 -3.66 -28.40 12.77
CA ALA A 129 -3.16 -28.88 14.06
C ALA A 129 -3.61 -30.30 14.42
N HIS A 130 -4.76 -30.74 13.92
CA HIS A 130 -5.35 -32.04 14.24
C HIS A 130 -5.13 -33.08 13.15
N ASN A 131 -5.88 -32.98 12.05
CA ASN A 131 -5.97 -34.04 11.05
C ASN A 131 -4.89 -33.95 9.97
N HIS A 132 -4.24 -32.79 9.80
CA HIS A 132 -3.27 -32.53 8.75
C HIS A 132 -1.87 -32.17 9.27
N LYS A 133 -1.54 -32.56 10.51
CA LYS A 133 -0.32 -32.13 11.23
C LYS A 133 0.99 -32.42 10.49
N HIS A 134 1.01 -33.46 9.67
CA HIS A 134 2.20 -33.89 8.90
C HIS A 134 1.95 -33.88 7.39
N HIS A 135 0.89 -33.21 6.94
CA HIS A 135 0.63 -33.07 5.51
C HIS A 135 1.35 -31.84 4.98
N GLU A 136 1.68 -31.90 3.69
CA GLU A 136 2.18 -30.74 2.98
C GLU A 136 1.01 -29.77 2.75
N TYR A 137 1.24 -28.50 3.06
CA TYR A 137 0.25 -27.44 2.93
C TYR A 137 0.92 -26.13 2.56
N ASP A 138 0.14 -25.24 1.98
CA ASP A 138 0.53 -23.86 1.67
C ASP A 138 -0.64 -22.90 1.93
N LEU A 139 -0.41 -21.60 1.82
CA LEU A 139 -1.48 -20.62 1.74
C LEU A 139 -2.30 -20.85 0.47
N ILE A 140 -3.63 -20.69 0.54
CA ILE A 140 -4.51 -20.86 -0.64
C ILE A 140 -4.08 -19.93 -1.79
N THR A 141 -3.64 -18.71 -1.49
CA THR A 141 -3.17 -17.74 -2.49
C THR A 141 -1.95 -18.24 -3.24
N ASP A 142 -1.01 -18.87 -2.54
CA ASP A 142 0.26 -19.31 -3.09
C ASP A 142 0.07 -20.61 -3.88
N SER A 143 -0.71 -21.55 -3.32
CA SER A 143 -1.13 -22.77 -4.00
C SER A 143 -1.89 -22.47 -5.31
N TYR A 144 -2.84 -21.52 -5.29
CA TYR A 144 -3.56 -21.09 -6.50
C TYR A 144 -2.63 -20.58 -7.60
N ILE A 145 -1.69 -19.69 -7.27
CA ILE A 145 -0.73 -19.14 -8.24
C ILE A 145 0.11 -20.28 -8.84
N ASN A 146 0.65 -21.15 -7.99
CA ASN A 146 1.47 -22.28 -8.41
C ASN A 146 0.71 -23.24 -9.31
N HIS A 147 -0.52 -23.60 -8.96
CA HIS A 147 -1.38 -24.49 -9.75
C HIS A 147 -1.77 -23.85 -11.08
N CYS A 148 -2.15 -22.57 -11.09
CA CYS A 148 -2.45 -21.84 -12.32
C CYS A 148 -1.23 -21.75 -13.25
N GLN A 149 -0.02 -21.56 -12.70
CA GLN A 149 1.21 -21.54 -13.49
C GLN A 149 1.49 -22.92 -14.10
N LYS A 150 1.44 -23.99 -13.30
CA LYS A 150 1.62 -25.37 -13.80
C LYS A 150 0.62 -25.71 -14.90
N LEU A 151 -0.65 -25.35 -14.73
CA LEU A 151 -1.68 -25.55 -15.75
C LEU A 151 -1.38 -24.74 -17.01
N ARG A 152 -0.91 -23.50 -16.87
CA ARG A 152 -0.53 -22.66 -18.02
C ARG A 152 0.63 -23.30 -18.80
N GLU A 153 1.65 -23.81 -18.12
CA GLU A 153 2.78 -24.50 -18.76
C GLU A 153 2.33 -25.73 -19.56
N CYS A 154 1.38 -26.50 -19.04
CA CYS A 154 0.79 -27.65 -19.75
C CYS A 154 -0.05 -27.25 -20.98
N LEU A 155 -0.54 -26.02 -21.04
CA LEU A 155 -1.38 -25.49 -22.12
C LEU A 155 -0.57 -24.76 -23.20
N LEU A 156 0.74 -24.54 -23.00
CA LEU A 156 1.61 -23.97 -24.00
C LEU A 156 2.04 -25.06 -25.01
N PRO A 157 1.93 -24.80 -26.32
CA PRO A 157 2.22 -25.77 -27.39
C PRO A 157 3.71 -26.09 -27.55
#